data_AF-A0A2G9XNE7-F1
#
_entry.id   AF-A0A2G9XNE7-F1
#
_cell.length_a   1.000
_cell.length_b   1.000
_cell.length_c   1.000
_cell.angle_alpha   90.00
_cell.angle_beta   90.00
_cell.angle_gamma   90.00
#
_symmetry.space_group_name_H-M   'P 1'
#
loop_
_entity.id
_entity.type
_entity.pdbx_description
1 polymer ?
#
loop_
_entity_poly.entity_id
_entity_poly.type
_entity_poly.pdbx_seq_one_letter_code
_entity_poly.pdbx_strand_id
1 'polypeptide(L)'
;NDGFDLSLKADLIVKNGDKQIMIQAKRLPQQFINILKSKGTEVHSIEEGDSKRSAVEKTLHAMNIPFSYQGFSFSIPEKALHSKPRVTITFPAIKITTEDKGDLYLLDLDMDREIYGLLHDKWGVNIVRY
;
A
#
# COMPACT_ATOMS: atom_id res chain seq x y z
N ASN A 1 27.00 -32.19 5.68
CA ASN A 1 26.01 -32.73 6.62
C ASN A 1 25.63 -31.63 7.59
N ASP A 2 24.46 -31.03 7.33
CA ASP A 2 23.49 -30.54 8.32
C ASP A 2 22.27 -30.07 7.51
N GLY A 3 21.57 -31.05 6.95
CA GLY A 3 20.36 -30.85 6.16
C GLY A 3 19.19 -30.54 7.09
N PHE A 4 19.09 -29.28 7.51
CA PHE A 4 17.87 -28.76 8.12
C PHE A 4 16.87 -28.48 6.99
N ASP A 5 15.85 -29.34 6.87
CA ASP A 5 14.71 -29.07 6.00
C ASP A 5 13.77 -28.09 6.71
N LEU A 6 14.08 -26.80 6.55
CA LEU A 6 13.37 -25.73 7.23
C LEU A 6 12.19 -25.29 6.38
N SER A 7 10.99 -25.76 6.72
CA SER A 7 9.76 -25.19 6.18
C SER A 7 9.42 -23.91 6.93
N LEU A 8 9.40 -22.78 6.24
CA LEU A 8 9.04 -21.49 6.79
C LEU A 8 7.76 -20.98 6.11
N LYS A 9 6.73 -20.67 6.90
CA LYS A 9 5.48 -20.12 6.36
C LYS A 9 5.54 -18.60 6.36
N ALA A 10 5.55 -17.99 5.19
CA ALA A 10 5.41 -16.54 5.04
C ALA A 10 3.96 -16.09 5.21
N ASP A 11 3.75 -14.89 5.74
CA ASP A 11 2.42 -14.28 5.76
C ASP A 11 2.07 -13.72 4.37
N LEU A 12 3.06 -13.10 3.71
CA LEU A 12 2.96 -12.69 2.31
C LEU A 12 4.30 -12.90 1.59
N ILE A 13 4.23 -13.38 0.35
CA ILE A 13 5.35 -13.44 -0.59
C ILE A 13 4.98 -12.63 -1.82
N VAL A 14 5.86 -11.70 -2.18
CA VAL A 14 5.75 -10.90 -3.41
C VAL A 14 6.96 -11.23 -4.29
N LYS A 15 6.70 -11.48 -5.57
CA LYS A 15 7.75 -11.65 -6.59
C LYS A 15 7.69 -10.47 -7.54
N ASN A 16 8.80 -9.77 -7.71
CA ASN A 16 8.95 -8.68 -8.66
C ASN A 16 10.23 -8.90 -9.49
N GLY A 17 10.08 -9.44 -10.69
CA GLY A 17 11.19 -9.93 -11.49
C GLY A 17 11.99 -11.00 -10.72
N ASP A 18 13.30 -10.79 -10.62
CA ASP A 18 14.21 -11.70 -9.92
C ASP A 18 14.24 -11.49 -8.39
N LYS A 19 13.58 -10.45 -7.88
CA LYS A 19 13.53 -10.17 -6.44
C LYS A 19 12.32 -10.84 -5.80
N GLN A 20 12.58 -11.60 -4.74
CA GLN A 20 11.55 -12.15 -3.87
C GLN A 20 11.53 -11.35 -2.56
N ILE A 21 10.36 -10.83 -2.20
CA ILE A 21 10.13 -10.11 -0.96
C ILE A 21 9.22 -10.97 -0.10
N MET A 22 9.63 -11.17 1.14
CA MET A 22 8.87 -11.91 2.15
C MET A 22 8.48 -10.95 3.27
N ILE A 23 7.17 -10.85 3.52
CA ILE A 23 6.62 -10.03 4.60
C ILE A 23 6.06 -10.97 5.67
N GLN A 24 6.42 -10.69 6.93
CA GLN A 24 5.96 -11.44 8.09
C GLN A 24 5.66 -10.55 9.28
N ALA A 25 4.61 -10.89 10.02
CA ALA A 25 4.31 -10.29 11.32
C ALA A 25 5.25 -10.82 12.42
N LYS A 26 5.63 -12.10 12.34
CA LYS A 26 6.52 -12.72 13.31
C LYS A 26 7.99 -12.47 12.94
N ARG A 27 8.74 -11.85 13.86
CA ARG A 27 10.18 -11.64 13.69
C ARG A 27 10.92 -12.97 13.58
N LEU A 28 11.73 -13.11 12.53
CA LEU A 28 12.62 -14.25 12.35
C LEU A 28 13.96 -14.05 13.07
N PRO A 29 14.54 -15.12 13.63
CA PRO A 29 15.95 -15.14 14.01
C PRO A 29 16.86 -14.69 12.87
N GLN A 30 17.90 -13.91 13.19
CA GLN A 30 18.79 -13.30 12.20
C GLN A 30 19.46 -14.32 11.26
N GLN A 31 19.78 -15.51 11.78
CA GLN A 31 20.35 -16.60 10.97
C GLN A 31 19.44 -17.02 9.81
N PHE A 32 18.11 -17.03 10.00
CA PHE A 32 17.16 -17.37 8.93
C PHE A 32 17.02 -16.24 7.93
N ILE A 33 17.03 -15.00 8.40
CA ILE A 33 17.07 -13.82 7.52
C ILE A 33 18.30 -13.88 6.62
N ASN A 34 19.47 -14.23 7.17
CA ASN A 34 20.71 -14.34 6.40
C ASN A 34 20.65 -15.46 5.35
N ILE A 35 20.08 -16.62 5.68
CA ILE A 35 19.88 -17.73 4.73
C ILE A 35 18.89 -17.35 3.62
N LEU A 36 17.79 -16.67 3.95
CA LEU A 36 16.81 -16.20 2.96
C LEU A 36 17.43 -15.14 2.03
N LYS A 37 18.19 -14.21 2.61
CA LYS A 37 18.91 -13.17 1.85
C LYS A 37 19.95 -13.76 0.91
N SER A 38 20.71 -14.77 1.33
CA SER A 38 21.69 -15.44 0.43
C SER A 38 21.02 -16.20 -0.72
N LYS A 39 19.73 -16.55 -0.57
CA LYS A 39 18.87 -17.14 -1.61
C LYS A 39 18.09 -16.09 -2.42
N GLY A 40 18.42 -14.80 -2.30
CA GLY A 40 17.77 -13.72 -3.04
C GLY A 40 16.39 -13.31 -2.52
N THR A 41 16.04 -13.69 -1.28
CA THR A 41 14.81 -13.26 -0.62
C THR A 41 15.09 -12.17 0.40
N GLU A 42 14.50 -10.99 0.20
CA GLU A 42 14.50 -9.92 1.20
C GLU A 42 13.36 -10.13 2.20
N VAL A 43 13.64 -9.96 3.49
CA VAL A 43 12.66 -10.19 4.56
C VAL A 43 12.34 -8.86 5.23
N HIS A 44 11.06 -8.49 5.23
CA HIS A 44 10.54 -7.32 5.94
C HIS A 44 9.57 -7.77 7.03
N SER A 45 9.70 -7.18 8.22
CA SER A 45 8.82 -7.48 9.34
C SER A 45 7.80 -6.37 9.54
N ILE A 46 6.54 -6.75 9.70
CA ILE A 46 5.48 -5.91 10.27
C ILE A 46 5.47 -6.21 11.76
N GLU A 47 5.56 -5.19 12.61
CA GLU A 47 5.65 -5.37 14.05
C GLU A 47 4.27 -5.29 14.70
N GLU A 48 4.08 -5.90 15.87
CA GLU A 48 2.78 -5.90 16.58
C GLU A 48 2.30 -4.47 16.94
N GLY A 49 3.23 -3.50 17.05
CA GLY A 49 2.93 -2.10 17.26
C GLY A 49 2.63 -1.29 15.98
N ASP A 50 2.70 -1.91 14.80
CA ASP A 50 2.38 -1.21 13.56
C ASP A 50 0.87 -0.95 13.45
N SER A 51 0.53 0.32 13.17
CA SER A 51 -0.77 0.64 12.64
C SER A 51 -0.97 -0.02 11.27
N LYS A 52 -2.23 -0.25 10.86
CA LYS A 52 -2.51 -0.70 9.49
C LYS A 52 -1.83 0.17 8.42
N ARG A 53 -1.85 1.50 8.61
CA ARG A 53 -1.18 2.44 7.70
C ARG A 53 0.32 2.18 7.63
N SER A 54 1.02 2.10 8.76
CA SER A 54 2.47 1.87 8.77
C SER A 54 2.84 0.50 8.20
N ALA A 55 1.99 -0.52 8.39
CA ALA A 55 2.16 -1.83 7.75
C ALA A 55 2.06 -1.75 6.21
N VAL A 56 1.08 -1.01 5.68
CA VAL A 56 0.96 -0.75 4.23
C VAL A 56 2.15 0.05 3.72
N GLU A 57 2.54 1.14 4.38
CA GLU A 57 3.68 1.97 3.99
C GLU A 57 5.00 1.18 3.96
N LYS A 58 5.27 0.35 4.99
CA LYS A 58 6.41 -0.57 5.03
C LYS A 58 6.40 -1.55 3.87
N THR A 59 5.22 -2.08 3.54
CA THR A 59 5.04 -3.00 2.40
C THR A 59 5.34 -2.31 1.07
N LEU A 60 4.82 -1.11 0.86
CA LEU A 60 5.09 -0.33 -0.35
C LEU A 60 6.57 0.04 -0.48
N HIS A 61 7.22 0.43 0.63
CA HIS A 61 8.66 0.67 0.68
C HIS A 61 9.47 -0.57 0.34
N ALA A 62 9.15 -1.72 0.92
CA ALA A 62 9.80 -2.99 0.60
C ALA A 62 9.73 -3.33 -0.90
N MET A 63 8.58 -3.02 -1.51
CA MET A 63 8.34 -3.23 -2.93
C MET A 63 8.95 -2.16 -3.84
N ASN A 64 9.58 -1.12 -3.28
CA ASN A 64 10.05 0.08 -4.00
C ASN A 64 8.92 0.76 -4.81
N ILE A 65 7.70 0.75 -4.30
CA ILE A 65 6.56 1.44 -4.91
C ILE A 65 6.52 2.86 -4.35
N PRO A 66 6.65 3.91 -5.19
CA PRO A 66 6.50 5.28 -4.74
C PRO A 66 5.06 5.55 -4.28
N PHE A 67 4.92 6.23 -3.15
CA PHE A 67 3.63 6.62 -2.62
C PHE A 67 3.70 7.96 -1.87
N SER A 68 2.56 8.59 -1.63
CA SER A 68 2.42 9.72 -0.72
C SER A 68 1.22 9.56 0.20
N TYR A 69 1.30 10.06 1.43
CA TYR A 69 0.18 10.08 2.37
C TYR A 69 -0.17 11.52 2.74
N GLN A 70 -1.40 11.93 2.43
CA GLN A 70 -1.90 13.28 2.73
C GLN A 70 -3.44 13.33 2.64
N GLY A 71 -4.02 14.49 2.96
CA GLY A 71 -5.41 14.80 2.65
C GLY A 71 -5.56 15.14 1.17
N PHE A 72 -6.43 14.41 0.47
CA PHE A 72 -6.80 14.69 -0.92
C PHE A 72 -8.19 15.30 -0.97
N SER A 73 -8.36 16.33 -1.81
CA SER A 73 -9.59 17.11 -1.90
C SER A 73 -10.10 17.17 -3.34
N PHE A 74 -11.39 16.89 -3.50
CA PHE A 74 -12.11 16.90 -4.77
C PHE A 74 -13.32 17.83 -4.66
N SER A 75 -13.42 18.79 -5.57
CA SER A 75 -14.38 19.91 -5.47
C SER A 75 -15.30 19.99 -6.68
N ILE A 76 -16.58 20.30 -6.45
CA ILE A 76 -17.57 20.54 -7.49
C ILE A 76 -18.04 22.01 -7.42
N PRO A 77 -17.92 22.80 -8.50
CA PRO A 77 -17.29 22.47 -9.78
C PRO A 77 -15.75 22.36 -9.66
N GLU A 78 -15.14 21.56 -10.55
CA GLU A 78 -13.70 21.24 -10.57
C GLU A 78 -12.78 22.46 -10.69
N LYS A 79 -13.27 23.50 -11.37
CA LYS A 79 -12.55 24.77 -11.56
C LYS A 79 -13.27 25.88 -10.82
N ALA A 80 -12.84 26.16 -9.60
CA ALA A 80 -13.31 27.28 -8.78
C ALA A 80 -12.79 28.65 -9.26
N LEU A 81 -12.43 28.81 -10.54
CA LEU A 81 -11.76 30.03 -11.05
C LEU A 81 -12.65 31.28 -10.87
N HIS A 82 -13.97 31.11 -10.83
CA HIS A 82 -14.94 32.20 -10.67
C HIS A 82 -16.12 31.88 -9.74
N SER A 83 -16.12 30.74 -9.03
CA SER A 83 -17.20 30.38 -8.11
C SER A 83 -16.70 29.54 -6.94
N LYS A 84 -17.27 29.75 -5.75
CA LYS A 84 -16.99 28.92 -4.57
C LYS A 84 -17.43 27.48 -4.85
N PRO A 85 -16.64 26.46 -4.43
CA PRO A 85 -17.06 25.08 -4.56
C PRO A 85 -18.38 24.89 -3.79
N ARG A 86 -19.33 24.21 -4.42
CA ARG A 86 -20.61 23.83 -3.81
C ARG A 86 -20.44 22.63 -2.89
N VAL A 87 -19.55 21.72 -3.28
CA VAL A 87 -19.22 20.51 -2.52
C VAL A 87 -17.73 20.31 -2.59
N THR A 88 -17.12 19.99 -1.46
CA THR A 88 -15.73 19.54 -1.36
C THR A 88 -15.70 18.23 -0.57
N ILE A 89 -15.11 17.21 -1.15
CA ILE A 89 -14.89 15.91 -0.51
C ILE A 89 -13.39 15.83 -0.18
N THR A 90 -13.06 15.67 1.10
CA THR A 90 -11.68 15.56 1.56
C THR A 90 -11.50 14.30 2.39
N PHE A 91 -10.47 13.51 2.09
CA PHE A 91 -10.13 12.31 2.85
C PHE A 91 -8.61 12.07 2.91
N PRO A 92 -8.10 11.53 4.02
CA PRO A 92 -6.73 11.04 4.09
C PRO A 92 -6.60 9.73 3.31
N ALA A 93 -5.56 9.60 2.50
CA ALA A 93 -5.27 8.37 1.78
C ALA A 93 -3.77 8.21 1.51
N ILE A 94 -3.34 6.97 1.28
CA ILE A 94 -2.08 6.68 0.60
C ILE A 94 -2.35 6.69 -0.90
N LYS A 95 -1.68 7.55 -1.65
CA LYS A 95 -1.77 7.63 -3.10
C LYS A 95 -0.58 6.92 -3.74
N ILE A 96 -0.88 6.03 -4.68
CA ILE A 96 0.08 5.36 -5.57
C ILE A 96 -0.26 5.79 -6.99
N THR A 97 0.69 6.39 -7.69
CA THR A 97 0.53 6.73 -9.11
C THR A 97 1.15 5.63 -9.96
N THR A 98 0.34 5.08 -10.86
CA THR A 98 0.79 4.08 -11.83
C THR A 98 0.74 4.68 -13.23
N GLU A 99 1.75 4.41 -14.06
CA GLU A 99 1.83 4.96 -15.42
C GLU A 99 0.68 4.45 -16.32
N ASP A 100 0.15 3.26 -16.04
CA ASP A 100 -0.80 2.53 -16.87
C ASP A 100 -2.25 2.55 -16.35
N LYS A 101 -2.47 2.65 -15.02
CA LYS A 101 -3.80 2.52 -14.40
C LYS A 101 -4.27 3.77 -13.66
N GLY A 102 -3.51 4.86 -13.75
CA GLY A 102 -3.82 6.11 -13.08
C GLY A 102 -3.54 6.07 -11.58
N ASP A 103 -4.23 6.94 -10.85
CA ASP A 103 -4.03 7.11 -9.41
C ASP A 103 -4.87 6.12 -8.60
N LEU A 104 -4.21 5.38 -7.71
CA LEU A 104 -4.82 4.48 -6.74
C LEU A 104 -4.71 5.08 -5.34
N TYR A 105 -5.83 5.12 -4.63
CA TYR A 105 -5.93 5.64 -3.27
C TYR A 105 -6.28 4.51 -2.31
N LEU A 106 -5.43 4.29 -1.32
CA LEU A 106 -5.64 3.33 -0.25
C LEU A 106 -6.19 4.06 0.97
N LEU A 107 -7.30 3.58 1.54
CA LEU A 107 -7.94 4.18 2.70
C LEU A 107 -8.18 3.17 3.85
N ASP A 108 -8.02 3.64 5.09
CA ASP A 108 -8.45 2.92 6.31
C ASP A 108 -9.83 3.42 6.77
N LEU A 109 -10.75 3.62 5.83
CA LEU A 109 -12.14 3.97 6.11
C LEU A 109 -13.07 3.33 5.09
N ASP A 110 -14.31 3.14 5.50
CA ASP A 110 -15.37 2.66 4.63
C ASP A 110 -15.97 3.84 3.87
N MET A 111 -15.69 3.93 2.57
CA MET A 111 -16.23 5.00 1.76
C MET A 111 -17.62 4.62 1.25
N ASP A 112 -18.57 5.53 1.44
CA ASP A 112 -19.91 5.35 0.90
C ASP A 112 -19.89 5.10 -0.61
N ARG A 113 -20.75 4.20 -1.08
CA ARG A 113 -20.76 3.73 -2.46
C ARG A 113 -21.13 4.84 -3.45
N GLU A 114 -22.03 5.74 -3.07
CA GLU A 114 -22.43 6.88 -3.92
C GLU A 114 -21.31 7.91 -3.99
N ILE A 115 -20.63 8.17 -2.86
CA ILE A 115 -19.44 9.03 -2.84
C ILE A 115 -18.33 8.43 -3.70
N TYR A 116 -18.06 7.13 -3.58
CA TYR A 116 -17.07 6.46 -4.42
C TYR A 116 -17.45 6.52 -5.90
N GLY A 117 -18.70 6.22 -6.25
CA GLY A 117 -19.20 6.30 -7.63
C GLY A 117 -19.01 7.70 -8.21
N LEU A 118 -19.36 8.74 -7.45
CA LEU A 118 -19.13 10.12 -7.84
C LEU A 118 -17.64 10.42 -8.06
N LEU A 119 -16.76 9.97 -7.15
CA LEU A 119 -15.32 10.21 -7.25
C LEU A 119 -14.70 9.51 -8.47
N HIS A 120 -15.12 8.27 -8.72
CA HIS A 120 -14.68 7.47 -9.85
C HIS A 120 -15.14 8.08 -11.17
N ASP A 121 -16.43 8.41 -11.31
CA ASP A 121 -17.01 8.89 -12.56
C ASP A 121 -16.51 10.30 -12.94
N LYS A 122 -16.28 11.18 -11.95
CA LYS A 122 -15.83 12.55 -12.18
C LYS A 122 -14.33 12.69 -12.35
N TRP A 123 -13.54 11.98 -11.54
CA TRP A 123 -12.09 12.18 -11.45
C TRP A 123 -11.26 10.93 -11.78
N GLY A 124 -11.88 9.81 -12.14
CA GLY A 124 -11.17 8.56 -12.44
C GLY A 124 -10.45 7.98 -11.22
N VAL A 125 -10.88 8.32 -10.01
CA VAL A 125 -10.24 7.89 -8.76
C VAL A 125 -10.50 6.40 -8.54
N ASN A 126 -9.43 5.64 -8.32
CA ASN A 126 -9.51 4.24 -7.90
C ASN A 126 -9.28 4.16 -6.39
N ILE A 127 -10.19 3.51 -5.66
CA ILE A 127 -10.14 3.42 -4.21
C ILE A 127 -10.11 1.97 -3.77
N VAL A 128 -9.18 1.64 -2.87
CA VAL A 128 -9.09 0.34 -2.21
C VAL A 128 -9.02 0.57 -0.69
N ARG A 129 -9.82 -0.20 0.05
CA ARG A 129 -9.78 -0.18 1.52
C ARG A 129 -8.76 -1.20 2.04
N TYR A 130 -8.05 -0.85 3.12
CA TYR A 130 -7.14 -1.75 3.83
C TYR A 130 -7.44 -1.91 5.33
#